data_AF-A0A4Q4WZJ2-F1
#
_entry.id   AF-A0A4Q4WZJ2-F1
#
_cell.length_a   1.000
_cell.length_b   1.000
_cell.length_c   1.000
_cell.angle_alpha   90.00
_cell.angle_beta   90.00
_cell.angle_gamma   90.00
#
_symmetry.space_group_name_H-M   'P 1'
#
loop_
_entity.id
_entity.type
_entity.pdbx_description
1 polymer ?
#
loop_
_entity_poly.entity_id
_entity_poly.type
_entity_poly.pdbx_seq_one_letter_code
_entity_poly.pdbx_strand_id
1 'polypeptide(L)'
;MSPIPRKTYRFLPDPKYVRDDMLFDEDDTLHTLHNWIPLSAVARGYVQIPDYGSYDILSEPYTVAINRTSDGPAYMMSVFHQLHCLSYLVEHYQQGYDGVELTDEVAHHSAHCIDYLRQSIMCAADTNLEGETDAGPGWGSEHECTDYDVLLAWANEHSAMAWRNGLLPGEAIL
;
A
#
# COMPACT_ATOMS: atom_id res chain seq x y z
N MET A 1 -8.60 -21.14 -9.76
CA MET A 1 -7.78 -20.23 -10.62
C MET A 1 -6.37 -20.78 -10.70
N SER A 2 -5.70 -20.68 -11.86
CA SER A 2 -4.25 -20.94 -11.92
C SER A 2 -3.51 -19.90 -11.06
N PRO A 3 -2.42 -20.27 -10.37
CA PRO A 3 -1.68 -19.32 -9.54
C PRO A 3 -1.14 -18.16 -10.39
N ILE A 4 -1.22 -16.95 -9.85
CA ILE A 4 -0.67 -15.75 -10.50
C ILE A 4 0.86 -15.95 -10.65
N PRO A 5 1.42 -15.83 -11.87
CA PRO A 5 2.85 -16.03 -12.08
C PRO A 5 3.70 -15.07 -11.23
N ARG A 6 4.77 -15.59 -10.63
CA ARG A 6 5.74 -14.79 -9.88
C ARG A 6 6.84 -14.26 -10.81
N LYS A 7 7.31 -13.04 -10.54
CA LYS A 7 8.43 -12.40 -11.26
C LYS A 7 9.37 -11.74 -10.25
N THR A 8 10.66 -11.76 -10.51
CA THR A 8 11.66 -11.03 -9.72
C THR A 8 11.67 -9.56 -10.10
N TYR A 9 11.59 -8.69 -9.10
CA TYR A 9 11.71 -7.24 -9.24
C TYR A 9 12.98 -6.77 -8.52
N ARG A 10 13.64 -5.75 -9.09
CA ARG A 10 14.70 -4.99 -8.40
C ARG A 10 14.12 -3.62 -8.11
N PHE A 11 14.22 -3.17 -6.86
CA PHE A 11 13.75 -1.84 -6.50
C PHE A 11 14.73 -0.80 -6.98
N LEU A 12 14.24 0.12 -7.79
CA LEU A 12 14.96 1.26 -8.34
C LEU A 12 13.99 2.44 -8.36
N PRO A 13 14.44 3.66 -8.03
CA PRO A 13 13.59 4.83 -8.16
C PRO A 13 13.23 5.02 -9.64
N ASP A 14 11.96 5.36 -9.89
CA ASP A 14 11.45 5.72 -11.20
C ASP A 14 10.87 7.15 -11.11
N PRO A 15 11.45 8.12 -11.82
CA PRO A 15 11.03 9.53 -11.76
C PRO A 15 9.57 9.75 -12.15
N LYS A 16 8.94 8.77 -12.78
CA LYS A 16 7.51 8.78 -13.06
C LYS A 16 6.66 8.70 -11.78
N TYR A 17 7.08 7.89 -10.80
CA TYR A 17 6.29 7.61 -9.59
C TYR A 17 6.82 8.30 -8.34
N VAL A 18 8.07 8.76 -8.35
CA VAL A 18 8.66 9.50 -7.24
C VAL A 18 9.65 10.51 -7.79
N ARG A 19 9.67 11.72 -7.25
CA ARG A 19 10.72 12.70 -7.51
C ARG A 19 11.20 13.27 -6.20
N ASP A 20 12.47 13.67 -6.15
CA ASP A 20 13.06 14.27 -4.94
C ASP A 20 12.34 15.57 -4.53
N ASP A 21 11.78 16.28 -5.51
CA ASP A 21 11.07 17.53 -5.32
C ASP A 21 9.57 17.38 -5.03
N MET A 22 9.02 16.16 -5.08
CA MET A 22 7.57 15.99 -5.13
C MET A 22 6.82 16.52 -3.90
N LEU A 23 7.49 16.71 -2.76
CA LEU A 23 6.87 17.11 -1.49
C LEU A 23 7.04 18.60 -1.17
N PHE A 24 7.77 19.38 -1.97
CA PHE A 24 7.99 20.80 -1.68
C PHE A 24 6.70 21.63 -1.85
N ASP A 25 5.83 21.27 -2.78
CA ASP A 25 4.53 21.90 -2.95
C ASP A 25 3.43 20.90 -3.33
N GLU A 26 2.19 21.36 -3.18
CA GLU A 26 0.98 20.55 -3.35
C GLU A 26 0.76 20.15 -4.82
N ASP A 27 1.08 21.04 -5.76
CA ASP A 27 0.88 20.78 -7.20
C ASP A 27 1.83 19.67 -7.67
N ASP A 28 3.09 19.71 -7.24
CA ASP A 28 4.08 18.68 -7.54
C ASP A 28 3.75 17.32 -6.90
N THR A 29 3.20 17.33 -5.68
CA THR A 29 2.68 16.12 -5.02
C THR A 29 1.54 15.52 -5.83
N LEU A 30 0.53 16.33 -6.17
CA LEU A 30 -0.64 15.87 -6.93
C LEU A 30 -0.26 15.40 -8.33
N HIS A 31 0.66 16.10 -9.01
CA HIS A 31 1.17 15.69 -10.32
C HIS A 31 1.84 14.31 -10.25
N THR A 32 2.63 14.07 -9.21
CA THR A 32 3.30 12.79 -9.00
C THR A 32 2.29 11.69 -8.67
N LEU A 33 1.33 11.95 -7.79
CA LEU A 33 0.27 11.00 -7.43
C LEU A 33 -0.65 10.67 -8.62
N HIS A 34 -0.87 11.60 -9.55
CA HIS A 34 -1.59 11.29 -10.80
C HIS A 34 -0.89 10.22 -11.64
N ASN A 35 0.45 10.16 -11.61
CA ASN A 35 1.18 9.10 -12.29
C ASN A 35 0.98 7.71 -11.64
N TRP A 36 0.43 7.64 -10.43
CA TRP A 36 0.11 6.39 -9.75
C TRP A 36 -1.26 5.84 -10.17
N ILE A 37 -2.13 6.63 -10.81
CA ILE A 37 -3.45 6.18 -11.29
C ILE A 37 -3.35 4.86 -12.08
N PRO A 38 -2.41 4.69 -13.03
CA PRO A 38 -2.26 3.45 -13.79
C PRO A 38 -1.68 2.26 -13.00
N LEU A 39 -1.23 2.46 -11.76
CA LEU A 39 -0.78 1.36 -10.88
C LEU A 39 -1.97 0.59 -10.28
N SER A 40 -3.16 1.18 -10.29
CA SER A 40 -4.40 0.52 -9.91
C SER A 40 -5.06 -0.20 -11.10
N ALA A 41 -5.90 -1.18 -10.82
CA ALA A 41 -6.79 -1.75 -11.84
C ALA A 41 -7.80 -0.70 -12.37
N VAL A 42 -8.33 -0.94 -13.57
CA VAL A 42 -9.27 -0.05 -14.28
C VAL A 42 -10.48 0.31 -13.43
N ALA A 43 -11.04 -0.66 -12.70
CA ALA A 43 -12.15 -0.45 -11.77
C ALA A 43 -11.69 -0.01 -10.37
N ARG A 44 -10.55 0.70 -10.29
CA ARG A 44 -9.91 1.13 -9.01
C ARG A 44 -9.62 0.00 -8.02
N GLY A 45 -9.50 -1.23 -8.52
CA GLY A 45 -9.21 -2.42 -7.72
C GLY A 45 -10.43 -3.27 -7.35
N TYR A 46 -11.64 -2.86 -7.72
CA TYR A 46 -12.83 -3.69 -7.56
C TYR A 46 -12.87 -4.84 -8.57
N VAL A 47 -13.21 -6.04 -8.08
CA VAL A 47 -13.36 -7.26 -8.87
C VAL A 47 -14.67 -7.96 -8.54
N GLN A 48 -15.31 -8.55 -9.54
CA GLN A 48 -16.50 -9.38 -9.34
C GLN A 48 -16.09 -10.84 -9.16
N ILE A 49 -16.59 -11.48 -8.10
CA ILE A 49 -16.39 -12.91 -7.82
C ILE A 49 -17.77 -13.58 -7.90
N PRO A 50 -18.16 -14.20 -9.04
CA PRO A 50 -19.51 -14.70 -9.23
C PRO A 50 -19.95 -15.77 -8.22
N ASP A 51 -19.01 -16.55 -7.69
CA ASP A 51 -19.22 -17.67 -6.76
C ASP A 51 -18.72 -17.36 -5.34
N TYR A 52 -18.75 -16.08 -4.92
CA TYR A 52 -18.20 -15.64 -3.63
C TYR A 52 -18.73 -16.42 -2.42
N GLY A 53 -20.01 -16.82 -2.43
CA GLY A 53 -20.61 -17.62 -1.35
C GLY A 53 -20.09 -19.05 -1.20
N SER A 54 -19.15 -19.48 -2.05
CA SER A 54 -18.43 -20.76 -1.90
C SER A 54 -17.09 -20.63 -1.15
N TYR A 55 -16.70 -19.41 -0.79
CA TYR A 55 -15.45 -19.10 -0.09
C TYR A 55 -15.76 -18.64 1.33
N ASP A 56 -15.46 -19.47 2.32
CA ASP A 56 -15.73 -19.17 3.74
C ASP A 56 -14.97 -17.94 4.26
N ILE A 57 -13.84 -17.59 3.62
CA ILE A 57 -12.97 -16.46 3.98
C ILE A 57 -13.53 -15.10 3.54
N LEU A 58 -14.47 -15.07 2.59
CA LEU A 58 -15.00 -13.82 2.06
C LEU A 58 -16.14 -13.29 2.92
N SER A 59 -16.05 -12.02 3.31
CA SER A 59 -17.16 -11.28 3.90
C SER A 59 -18.25 -11.00 2.85
N GLU A 60 -19.33 -10.31 3.22
CA GLU A 60 -20.29 -9.83 2.23
C GLU A 60 -19.61 -8.85 1.24
N PRO A 61 -19.96 -8.86 -0.05
CA PRO A 61 -19.39 -7.95 -1.04
C PRO A 61 -19.96 -6.54 -0.90
N TYR A 62 -19.20 -5.55 -1.36
CA TYR A 62 -19.76 -4.22 -1.60
C TYR A 62 -20.75 -4.24 -2.77
N THR A 63 -21.73 -3.33 -2.74
CA THR A 63 -22.56 -3.03 -3.91
C THR A 63 -21.97 -1.82 -4.65
N VAL A 64 -21.46 -2.03 -5.87
CA VAL A 64 -20.84 -0.98 -6.68
C VAL A 64 -21.38 -0.99 -8.11
N ALA A 65 -21.17 0.10 -8.86
CA ALA A 65 -21.49 0.15 -10.28
C ALA A 65 -20.62 -0.84 -11.08
N ILE A 66 -21.26 -1.85 -11.70
CA ILE A 66 -20.57 -2.86 -12.52
C ILE A 66 -20.66 -2.54 -14.02
N ASN A 67 -21.58 -1.67 -14.40
CA ASN A 67 -21.65 -1.03 -15.71
C ASN A 67 -22.43 0.29 -15.60
N ARG A 68 -22.68 0.94 -16.75
CA ARG A 68 -23.36 2.25 -16.81
C ARG A 68 -24.81 2.26 -16.31
N THR A 69 -25.42 1.11 -16.11
CA THR A 69 -26.86 0.96 -15.89
C THR A 69 -27.23 0.06 -14.72
N SER A 70 -26.25 -0.60 -14.08
CA SER A 70 -26.54 -1.53 -12.99
C SER A 70 -25.41 -1.59 -11.97
N ASP A 71 -25.81 -1.83 -10.73
CA ASP A 71 -24.92 -2.15 -9.63
C ASP A 71 -24.87 -3.66 -9.40
N GLY A 72 -23.83 -4.13 -8.71
CA GLY A 72 -23.67 -5.52 -8.37
C GLY A 72 -22.57 -5.74 -7.33
N PRO A 73 -22.41 -7.00 -6.89
CA PRO A 73 -21.43 -7.35 -5.88
C PRO A 73 -20.00 -7.24 -6.41
N ALA A 74 -19.11 -6.61 -5.64
CA ALA A 74 -17.69 -6.57 -5.89
C ALA A 74 -16.88 -6.53 -4.59
N TYR A 75 -15.64 -6.98 -4.67
CA TYR A 75 -14.63 -6.88 -3.61
C TYR A 75 -13.50 -5.98 -4.07
N MET A 76 -12.90 -5.23 -3.16
CA MET A 76 -11.66 -4.50 -3.43
C MET A 76 -10.47 -5.42 -3.20
N MET A 77 -9.54 -5.52 -4.15
CA MET A 77 -8.29 -6.24 -3.87
C MET A 77 -7.39 -5.41 -2.95
N SER A 78 -6.86 -6.03 -1.91
CA SER A 78 -6.07 -5.38 -0.86
C SER A 78 -4.86 -4.61 -1.38
N VAL A 79 -4.14 -5.13 -2.37
CA VAL A 79 -3.02 -4.41 -3.01
C VAL A 79 -3.41 -3.01 -3.52
N PHE A 80 -4.62 -2.85 -4.06
CA PHE A 80 -5.07 -1.57 -4.60
C PHE A 80 -5.59 -0.64 -3.51
N HIS A 81 -6.20 -1.20 -2.46
CA HIS A 81 -6.55 -0.42 -1.27
C HIS A 81 -5.29 0.10 -0.57
N GLN A 82 -4.27 -0.74 -0.41
CA GLN A 82 -2.97 -0.36 0.16
C GLN A 82 -2.30 0.78 -0.62
N LEU A 83 -2.31 0.71 -1.96
CA LEU A 83 -1.82 1.79 -2.81
C LEU A 83 -2.65 3.08 -2.65
N HIS A 84 -3.98 2.96 -2.55
CA HIS A 84 -4.86 4.10 -2.29
C HIS A 84 -4.54 4.75 -0.94
N CYS A 85 -4.45 3.98 0.14
CA CYS A 85 -4.09 4.47 1.47
C CYS A 85 -2.72 5.14 1.47
N LEU A 86 -1.72 4.55 0.81
CA LEU A 86 -0.40 5.17 0.70
C LEU A 86 -0.50 6.51 -0.04
N SER A 87 -1.20 6.58 -1.19
CA SER A 87 -1.35 7.86 -1.91
C SER A 87 -2.06 8.94 -1.08
N TYR A 88 -3.06 8.55 -0.29
CA TYR A 88 -3.76 9.44 0.63
C TYR A 88 -2.83 9.97 1.73
N LEU A 89 -1.97 9.10 2.29
CA LEU A 89 -0.97 9.50 3.28
C LEU A 89 0.06 10.46 2.68
N VAL A 90 0.48 10.28 1.43
CA VAL A 90 1.44 11.17 0.76
C VAL A 90 0.86 12.57 0.56
N GLU A 91 -0.39 12.66 0.08
CA GLU A 91 -1.10 13.94 -0.08
C GLU A 91 -1.20 14.67 1.27
N HIS A 92 -1.64 13.97 2.33
CA HIS A 92 -1.82 14.58 3.64
C HIS A 92 -0.51 14.83 4.37
N TYR A 93 0.54 14.05 4.08
CA TYR A 93 1.88 14.34 4.56
C TYR A 93 2.32 15.71 4.05
N GLN A 94 2.18 15.97 2.74
CA GLN A 94 2.54 17.28 2.17
C GLN A 94 1.66 18.40 2.75
N GLN A 95 0.34 18.22 2.82
CA GLN A 95 -0.57 19.24 3.37
C GLN A 95 -0.30 19.54 4.86
N GLY A 96 0.17 18.56 5.63
CA GLY A 96 0.52 18.71 7.04
C GLY A 96 1.66 19.70 7.31
N TYR A 97 2.45 20.06 6.29
CA TYR A 97 3.51 21.06 6.36
C TYR A 97 3.02 22.47 6.00
N ASP A 98 1.71 22.75 5.92
CA ASP A 98 1.08 24.06 5.64
C ASP A 98 1.93 25.32 5.96
N GLY A 99 2.70 25.80 4.96
CA GLY A 99 3.54 27.00 5.05
C GLY A 99 4.92 26.84 5.73
N VAL A 100 5.30 25.62 6.11
CA VAL A 100 6.63 25.24 6.61
C VAL A 100 7.40 24.57 5.48
N GLU A 101 8.45 25.24 5.01
CA GLU A 101 9.36 24.67 4.02
C GLU A 101 10.01 23.39 4.57
N LEU A 102 9.81 22.28 3.85
CA LEU A 102 10.57 21.07 4.08
C LEU A 102 12.04 21.33 3.76
N THR A 103 12.95 20.85 4.61
CA THR A 103 14.36 20.77 4.22
C THR A 103 14.55 19.72 3.13
N ASP A 104 15.52 19.91 2.25
CA ASP A 104 15.87 18.93 1.21
C ASP A 104 16.05 17.50 1.75
N GLU A 105 16.66 17.36 2.93
CA GLU A 105 16.89 16.07 3.58
C GLU A 105 15.57 15.36 3.92
N VAL A 106 14.65 16.04 4.61
CA VAL A 106 13.34 15.50 4.96
C VAL A 106 12.50 15.20 3.71
N ALA A 107 12.46 16.11 2.73
CA ALA A 107 11.71 15.90 1.50
C ALA A 107 12.21 14.67 0.72
N HIS A 108 13.53 14.59 0.50
CA HIS A 108 14.15 13.47 -0.21
C HIS A 108 13.96 12.14 0.52
N HIS A 109 14.26 12.06 1.82
CA HIS A 109 14.09 10.82 2.58
C HIS A 109 12.63 10.39 2.65
N SER A 110 11.69 11.32 2.79
CA SER A 110 10.26 11.01 2.80
C SER A 110 9.81 10.45 1.46
N ALA A 111 10.15 11.13 0.36
CA ALA A 111 9.83 10.66 -0.99
C ALA A 111 10.43 9.27 -1.27
N HIS A 112 11.70 9.05 -0.88
CA HIS A 112 12.36 7.76 -1.00
C HIS A 112 11.66 6.65 -0.21
N CYS A 113 11.32 6.90 1.06
CA CYS A 113 10.62 5.95 1.92
C CYS A 113 9.21 5.63 1.38
N ILE A 114 8.48 6.65 0.92
CA ILE A 114 7.19 6.49 0.26
C ILE A 114 7.30 5.57 -0.96
N ASP A 115 8.29 5.79 -1.82
CA ASP A 115 8.49 4.95 -3.00
C ASP A 115 8.90 3.52 -2.64
N TYR A 116 9.73 3.35 -1.61
CA TYR A 116 10.06 2.02 -1.09
C TYR A 116 8.82 1.26 -0.61
N LEU A 117 7.91 1.92 0.10
CA LEU A 117 6.64 1.33 0.53
C LEU A 117 5.73 1.01 -0.67
N ARG A 118 5.62 1.91 -1.65
CA ARG A 118 4.89 1.66 -2.89
C ARG A 118 5.40 0.42 -3.62
N GLN A 119 6.73 0.30 -3.78
CA GLN A 119 7.35 -0.86 -4.41
C GLN A 119 7.15 -2.14 -3.58
N SER A 120 7.18 -2.04 -2.25
CA SER A 120 6.92 -3.16 -1.34
C SER A 120 5.48 -3.67 -1.45
N ILE A 121 4.49 -2.77 -1.49
CA ILE A 121 3.08 -3.11 -1.72
C ILE A 121 2.91 -3.86 -3.05
N MET A 122 3.51 -3.34 -4.13
CA MET A 122 3.44 -3.98 -5.45
C MET A 122 4.20 -5.32 -5.53
N CYS A 123 5.24 -5.49 -4.72
CA CYS A 123 6.04 -6.72 -4.67
C CYS A 123 5.33 -7.82 -3.88
N ALA A 124 4.78 -7.47 -2.71
CA ALA A 124 3.95 -8.38 -1.93
C ALA A 124 2.67 -8.75 -2.69
N ALA A 125 2.09 -7.74 -3.37
CA ALA A 125 0.88 -7.83 -4.19
C ALA A 125 -0.23 -8.59 -3.46
N ASP A 126 -0.67 -8.05 -2.32
CA ASP A 126 -1.72 -8.67 -1.51
C ASP A 126 -2.98 -8.96 -2.34
N THR A 127 -3.25 -10.24 -2.57
CA THR A 127 -4.36 -10.73 -3.39
C THR A 127 -5.64 -10.98 -2.60
N ASN A 128 -5.66 -10.69 -1.30
CA ASN A 128 -6.86 -10.81 -0.48
C ASN A 128 -7.95 -9.86 -0.99
N LEU A 129 -9.19 -10.20 -0.65
CA LEU A 129 -10.40 -9.53 -1.15
C LEU A 129 -11.16 -8.93 0.02
N GLU A 130 -11.34 -7.62 -0.03
CA GLU A 130 -11.99 -6.86 1.01
C GLU A 130 -13.44 -6.57 0.62
N GLY A 131 -14.36 -6.92 1.52
CA GLY A 131 -15.78 -6.70 1.38
C GLY A 131 -16.31 -5.77 2.48
N GLU A 132 -17.62 -5.70 2.59
CA GLU A 132 -18.32 -4.89 3.59
C GLU A 132 -18.26 -5.57 4.96
N THR A 133 -17.84 -4.80 5.98
CA THR A 133 -17.77 -5.25 7.37
C THR A 133 -18.18 -4.13 8.32
N ASP A 134 -18.55 -4.48 9.55
CA ASP A 134 -18.86 -3.51 10.60
C ASP A 134 -17.64 -2.68 11.07
N ALA A 135 -16.42 -3.11 10.72
CA ALA A 135 -15.18 -2.43 11.09
C ALA A 135 -14.78 -1.31 10.11
N GLY A 136 -15.47 -1.23 8.96
CA GLY A 136 -15.20 -0.25 7.91
C GLY A 136 -14.30 -0.79 6.78
N PRO A 137 -13.94 0.05 5.80
CA PRO A 137 -13.22 -0.38 4.60
C PRO A 137 -11.90 -1.10 4.92
N GLY A 138 -11.72 -2.28 4.33
CA GLY A 138 -10.55 -3.16 4.52
C GLY A 138 -10.48 -3.84 5.88
N TRP A 139 -10.94 -3.19 6.95
CA TRP A 139 -10.98 -3.78 8.27
C TRP A 139 -12.00 -4.91 8.36
N GLY A 140 -11.73 -5.92 9.20
CA GLY A 140 -12.62 -7.07 9.41
C GLY A 140 -12.68 -8.07 8.25
N SER A 141 -12.14 -7.74 7.08
CA SER A 141 -11.94 -8.72 6.01
C SER A 141 -10.83 -9.69 6.42
N GLU A 142 -10.95 -10.95 6.03
CA GLU A 142 -9.92 -11.95 6.33
C GLU A 142 -8.78 -11.86 5.31
N HIS A 143 -7.54 -11.98 5.80
CA HIS A 143 -6.34 -11.98 4.96
C HIS A 143 -5.51 -13.24 5.22
N GLU A 144 -5.04 -13.88 4.15
CA GLU A 144 -3.97 -14.86 4.22
C GLU A 144 -2.61 -14.14 4.18
N CYS A 145 -1.89 -14.19 5.30
CA CYS A 145 -0.62 -13.48 5.52
C CYS A 145 0.50 -14.42 5.94
N THR A 146 1.74 -13.97 5.82
CA THR A 146 2.86 -14.59 6.55
C THR A 146 2.60 -14.48 8.05
N ASP A 147 2.76 -15.59 8.79
CA ASP A 147 2.70 -15.58 10.25
C ASP A 147 3.85 -14.71 10.81
N TYR A 148 3.48 -13.52 11.27
CA TYR A 148 4.43 -12.51 11.71
C TYR A 148 5.13 -12.90 13.01
N ASP A 149 4.44 -13.60 13.90
CA ASP A 149 5.02 -14.02 15.18
C ASP A 149 6.08 -15.09 14.97
N VAL A 150 5.81 -16.05 14.07
CA VAL A 150 6.81 -17.06 13.68
C VAL A 150 8.00 -16.40 12.96
N LEU A 151 7.74 -15.46 12.05
CA LEU A 151 8.80 -14.71 11.38
C LEU A 151 9.66 -13.92 12.38
N LEU A 152 9.03 -13.23 13.33
CA LEU A 152 9.70 -12.44 14.35
C LEU A 152 10.54 -13.33 15.29
N ALA A 153 10.00 -14.47 15.72
CA ALA A 153 10.74 -15.43 16.52
C ALA A 153 11.98 -15.94 15.77
N TRP A 154 11.81 -16.35 14.52
CA TRP A 154 12.92 -16.78 13.67
C TRP A 154 13.97 -15.67 13.52
N ALA A 155 13.56 -14.43 13.25
CA ALA A 155 14.49 -13.30 13.09
C ALA A 155 15.30 -13.02 14.37
N ASN A 156 14.67 -13.13 15.54
CA ASN A 156 15.34 -12.95 16.83
C ASN A 156 16.35 -14.08 17.12
N GLU A 157 16.01 -15.33 16.80
CA GLU A 157 16.92 -16.48 16.93
C GLU A 157 18.17 -16.35 16.04
N HIS A 158 18.03 -15.66 14.90
CA HIS A 158 19.10 -15.45 13.92
C HIS A 158 19.65 -14.01 13.96
N SER A 159 19.42 -13.30 15.08
CA SER A 159 19.80 -11.89 15.20
C SER A 159 21.31 -11.67 15.13
N ALA A 160 21.69 -10.51 14.62
CA ALA A 160 23.05 -10.00 14.70
C ALA A 160 23.33 -9.45 16.13
N MET A 161 24.00 -8.30 16.24
CA MET A 161 24.15 -7.64 17.54
C MET A 161 22.82 -7.05 17.99
N ALA A 162 22.41 -7.35 19.21
CA ALA A 162 21.35 -6.62 19.88
C ALA A 162 21.83 -5.19 20.21
N TRP A 163 21.40 -4.22 19.40
CA TRP A 163 21.64 -2.81 19.66
C TRP A 163 20.95 -2.41 20.98
N ARG A 164 21.72 -1.86 21.93
CA ARG A 164 21.19 -1.27 23.17
C ARG A 164 21.51 0.21 23.16
N ASN A 165 20.61 1.04 23.69
CA ASN A 165 20.53 2.52 23.78
C ASN A 165 21.75 3.41 23.41
N GLY A 166 23.01 2.96 23.57
CA GLY A 166 24.21 3.68 23.14
C GLY A 166 24.85 3.22 21.82
N LEU A 167 24.37 2.13 21.19
CA LEU A 167 24.91 1.61 19.92
C LEU A 167 23.93 1.74 18.75
N LEU A 168 22.67 2.14 18.99
CA LEU A 168 21.71 2.39 17.90
C LEU A 168 22.28 3.46 16.96
N PRO A 169 22.36 3.21 15.64
CA PRO A 169 22.72 4.23 14.67
C PRO A 169 21.81 5.45 14.84
N GLY A 170 22.38 6.66 14.84
CA GLY A 170 21.62 7.90 15.09
C GLY A 170 20.52 8.19 14.06
N GLU A 171 20.53 7.52 12.91
CA GLU A 171 19.53 7.62 11.85
C GLU A 171 18.38 6.60 12.02
N ALA A 172 18.45 5.70 12.99
CA ALA A 172 17.41 4.70 13.24
C ALA A 172 16.27 5.32 14.06
N ILE A 173 15.05 5.24 13.53
CA ILE A 173 13.81 5.68 14.20
C ILE A 173 13.09 4.48 14.88
N LEU A 174 13.62 3.25 14.71
CA LEU A 174 13.14 2.00 15.29
C LEU A 174 14.31 1.09 15.70
#